data_AF-A0A314KTX4-F1
#
_entry.id   AF-A0A314KTX4-F1
#
_cell.length_a   1.000
_cell.length_b   1.000
_cell.length_c   1.000
_cell.angle_alpha   90.00
_cell.angle_beta   90.00
_cell.angle_gamma   90.00
#
_symmetry.space_group_name_H-M   'P 1'
#
loop_
_entity.id
_entity.type
_entity.pdbx_description
1 polymer ?
#
loop_
_entity_poly.entity_id
_entity_poly.type
_entity_poly.pdbx_seq_one_letter_code
_entity_poly.pdbx_strand_id
1 'polypeptide(L)'
;MKNLYQAAASVDWEKESYPEYKDLIFLIFFALFFPIVRFILDRFVFEALATRMIFGNQQKLVNINGGRRRRRRINKFKESAWKLVYFLSAEIFALAVTCNEPWFTNTRYFWSGPGDLVWPDLKIKLKLQGLYMYAGGFYLYSIFALLYWETRRKDFAAQMVHHITTVSLIVLSYIFGYKYG
;
A
#
# COMPACT_ATOMS: atom_id res chain seq x y z
N MET A 1 -13.32 19.98 8.86
CA MET A 1 -12.40 19.08 9.59
C MET A 1 -13.07 18.35 10.76
N LYS A 2 -13.89 18.98 11.61
CA LYS A 2 -14.59 18.30 12.74
C LYS A 2 -15.40 17.05 12.34
N ASN A 3 -16.08 17.07 11.19
CA ASN A 3 -16.92 15.96 10.74
C ASN A 3 -16.15 14.67 10.38
N LEU A 4 -14.90 14.77 9.91
CA LEU A 4 -14.09 13.59 9.60
C LEU A 4 -13.56 12.92 10.87
N TYR A 5 -13.16 13.70 11.87
CA TYR A 5 -12.77 13.18 13.18
C TYR A 5 -13.96 12.53 13.89
N GLN A 6 -15.14 13.12 13.80
CA GLN A 6 -16.36 12.59 14.41
C GLN A 6 -16.84 11.30 13.71
N ALA A 7 -16.73 11.25 12.38
CA ALA A 7 -16.99 10.03 11.61
C ALA A 7 -15.97 8.92 11.92
N ALA A 8 -14.67 9.23 11.94
CA ALA A 8 -13.63 8.27 12.30
C ALA A 8 -13.74 7.78 13.75
N ALA A 9 -14.19 8.64 14.67
CA ALA A 9 -14.45 8.28 16.06
C ALA A 9 -15.74 7.46 16.25
N SER A 10 -16.70 7.55 15.32
CA SER A 10 -17.93 6.75 15.34
C SER A 10 -17.76 5.33 14.80
N VAL A 11 -16.68 5.07 14.05
CA VAL A 11 -16.37 3.74 13.53
C VAL A 11 -15.72 2.94 14.65
N ASP A 12 -16.32 1.80 14.98
CA ASP A 12 -15.74 0.83 15.91
C ASP A 12 -14.62 0.04 15.20
N TRP A 13 -13.40 0.54 15.32
CA TRP A 13 -12.20 -0.06 14.73
C TRP A 13 -11.81 -1.41 15.34
N GLU A 14 -12.27 -1.68 16.56
CA GLU A 14 -12.02 -2.95 17.27
C GLU A 14 -13.09 -3.99 16.96
N LYS A 15 -14.15 -3.63 16.21
CA LYS A 15 -15.20 -4.55 15.81
C LYS A 15 -14.61 -5.77 15.11
N GLU A 16 -15.00 -6.94 15.62
CA GLU A 16 -14.60 -8.23 15.09
C GLU A 16 -15.69 -8.83 14.21
N SER A 17 -15.30 -9.33 13.05
CA SER A 17 -16.18 -10.03 12.13
C SER A 17 -15.43 -11.13 11.38
N TYR A 18 -16.18 -12.12 10.90
CA TYR A 18 -15.64 -13.06 9.93
C TYR A 18 -15.39 -12.35 8.59
N PRO A 19 -14.32 -12.68 7.88
CA PRO A 19 -14.08 -12.11 6.57
C PRO A 19 -15.13 -12.58 5.57
N GLU A 20 -15.58 -11.64 4.77
CA GLU A 20 -16.54 -11.88 3.71
C GLU A 20 -15.92 -11.53 2.35
N TYR A 21 -16.32 -12.25 1.30
CA TYR A 21 -15.86 -11.97 -0.06
C TYR A 21 -16.20 -10.54 -0.50
N LYS A 22 -17.29 -9.97 0.02
CA LYS A 22 -17.71 -8.59 -0.26
C LYS A 22 -16.69 -7.55 0.22
N ASP A 23 -15.88 -7.87 1.24
CA ASP A 23 -14.87 -6.96 1.78
C ASP A 23 -13.74 -6.70 0.76
N LEU A 24 -13.54 -7.61 -0.21
CA LEU A 24 -12.58 -7.44 -1.29
C LEU A 24 -12.92 -6.26 -2.22
N ILE A 25 -14.12 -5.67 -2.12
CA ILE A 25 -14.42 -4.41 -2.80
C ILE A 25 -13.47 -3.28 -2.35
N PHE A 26 -13.03 -3.31 -1.09
CA PHE A 26 -12.08 -2.34 -0.57
C PHE A 26 -10.67 -2.53 -1.15
N LEU A 27 -10.31 -3.75 -1.54
CA LEU A 27 -9.08 -4.03 -2.26
C LEU A 27 -9.08 -3.32 -3.63
N ILE A 28 -10.21 -3.38 -4.35
CA ILE A 28 -10.38 -2.65 -5.62
C ILE A 28 -10.39 -1.14 -5.41
N PHE A 29 -11.08 -0.67 -4.36
CA PHE A 29 -11.07 0.74 -3.98
C PHE A 29 -9.64 1.25 -3.79
N PHE A 30 -8.81 0.56 -3.00
CA PHE A 30 -7.42 0.97 -2.79
C PHE A 30 -6.58 0.87 -4.07
N ALA A 31 -6.79 -0.16 -4.90
CA ALA A 31 -6.11 -0.29 -6.18
C ALA A 31 -6.39 0.86 -7.16
N LEU A 32 -7.57 1.49 -7.07
CA LEU A 32 -7.91 2.70 -7.84
C LEU A 32 -7.48 4.00 -7.13
N PHE A 33 -7.47 4.01 -5.80
CA PHE A 33 -7.04 5.16 -5.00
C PHE A 33 -5.55 5.48 -5.21
N PHE A 34 -4.67 4.49 -5.14
CA PHE A 34 -3.22 4.71 -5.26
C PHE A 34 -2.76 5.38 -6.56
N PRO A 35 -3.21 4.99 -7.77
CA PRO A 35 -2.82 5.69 -8.99
C PRO A 35 -3.29 7.16 -9.00
N ILE A 36 -4.45 7.47 -8.43
CA ILE A 36 -4.96 8.84 -8.32
C ILE A 36 -4.04 9.67 -7.41
N VAL A 37 -3.69 9.15 -6.23
CA VAL A 37 -2.78 9.84 -5.30
C VAL A 37 -1.40 10.01 -5.94
N ARG A 38 -0.86 8.96 -6.58
CA ARG A 38 0.42 9.04 -7.28
C ARG A 38 0.39 10.09 -8.37
N PHE A 39 -0.66 10.16 -9.18
CA PHE A 39 -0.80 11.16 -10.24
C PHE A 39 -0.74 12.59 -9.70
N ILE A 40 -1.48 12.86 -8.61
CA ILE A 40 -1.52 14.17 -7.95
C ILE A 40 -0.13 14.51 -7.39
N LEU A 41 0.49 13.59 -6.64
CA LEU A 41 1.82 13.81 -6.06
C LEU A 41 2.90 13.99 -7.14
N ASP A 42 2.87 13.18 -8.20
CA ASP A 42 3.78 13.28 -9.34
C ASP A 42 3.71 14.66 -9.98
N ARG A 43 2.51 15.23 -10.12
CA ARG A 43 2.27 16.51 -10.79
C ARG A 43 2.62 17.72 -9.93
N PHE A 44 2.20 17.72 -8.68
CA PHE A 44 2.25 18.91 -7.83
C PHE A 44 3.45 18.93 -6.87
N VAL A 45 3.95 17.76 -6.47
CA VAL A 45 4.98 17.66 -5.41
C VAL A 45 6.28 17.13 -5.98
N PHE A 46 6.28 15.90 -6.53
CA PHE A 46 7.52 15.22 -6.88
C PHE A 46 8.23 15.86 -8.08
N GLU A 47 7.51 16.41 -9.07
CA GLU A 47 8.16 17.13 -10.18
C GLU A 47 8.87 18.40 -9.73
N ALA A 48 8.23 19.17 -8.84
CA ALA A 48 8.80 20.38 -8.27
C ALA A 48 10.04 20.05 -7.41
N LEU A 49 9.91 19.05 -6.52
CA LEU A 49 11.02 18.57 -5.69
C LEU A 49 12.17 18.01 -6.51
N ALA A 50 11.89 17.15 -7.49
CA ALA A 50 12.91 16.58 -8.38
C ALA A 50 13.68 17.68 -9.11
N THR A 51 12.97 18.68 -9.64
CA THR A 51 13.58 19.77 -10.39
C THR A 51 14.47 20.61 -9.50
N ARG A 52 13.99 20.96 -8.30
CA ARG A 52 14.73 21.77 -7.32
C ARG A 52 15.98 21.04 -6.82
N MET A 53 15.87 19.77 -6.44
CA MET A 53 16.96 19.02 -5.80
C MET A 53 18.00 18.49 -6.79
N ILE A 54 17.58 18.06 -7.99
CA ILE A 54 18.50 17.42 -8.96
C ILE A 54 19.18 18.46 -9.87
N PHE A 55 18.49 19.55 -10.21
CA PHE A 55 18.96 20.49 -11.24
C PHE A 55 19.32 21.88 -10.72
N GLY A 56 18.91 22.25 -9.50
CA GLY A 56 19.36 23.47 -8.80
C GLY A 56 19.50 24.70 -9.71
N ASN A 57 20.63 25.40 -9.61
CA ASN A 57 20.95 26.59 -10.42
C ASN A 57 21.64 26.28 -11.78
N GLN A 58 21.81 25.00 -12.13
CA GLN A 58 22.44 24.60 -13.40
C GLN A 58 21.42 24.53 -14.54
N GLN A 59 20.79 25.67 -14.84
CA GLN A 59 19.83 25.80 -15.94
C GLN A 59 20.51 25.91 -17.32
N LYS A 60 21.81 26.25 -17.37
CA LYS A 60 22.53 26.47 -18.62
C LYS A 60 23.41 25.30 -18.98
N LEU A 61 22.82 24.35 -19.70
CA LEU A 61 23.39 23.36 -20.60
C LEU A 61 22.45 22.18 -20.45
N VAL A 62 21.61 21.87 -21.44
CA VAL A 62 21.96 20.75 -22.33
C VAL A 62 21.12 20.78 -23.61
N ASN A 63 21.85 20.54 -24.70
CA ASN A 63 21.45 20.03 -26.01
C ASN A 63 20.39 18.89 -25.94
N ILE A 64 19.75 18.54 -27.05
CA ILE A 64 18.61 17.61 -27.19
C ILE A 64 18.83 16.27 -26.44
N ASN A 65 20.08 15.78 -26.34
CA ASN A 65 20.44 14.56 -25.60
C ASN A 65 20.39 14.69 -24.07
N GLY A 66 20.57 15.87 -23.48
CA GLY A 66 20.44 16.06 -22.03
C GLY A 66 19.01 16.23 -21.55
N GLY A 67 18.10 16.70 -22.41
CA GLY A 67 16.67 16.73 -22.10
C GLY A 67 16.12 15.33 -21.78
N ARG A 68 16.50 14.32 -22.57
CA ARG A 68 16.11 12.92 -22.33
C ARG A 68 16.73 12.34 -21.07
N ARG A 69 18.01 12.61 -20.80
CA ARG A 69 18.69 12.18 -19.57
C ARG A 69 18.08 12.83 -18.32
N ARG A 70 17.72 14.11 -18.41
CA ARG A 70 17.02 14.87 -17.39
C ARG A 70 15.65 14.28 -17.08
N ARG A 71 14.81 14.04 -18.10
CA ARG A 71 13.48 13.45 -17.91
C ARG A 71 13.57 12.07 -17.26
N ARG A 72 14.52 11.22 -17.67
CA ARG A 72 14.76 9.92 -17.04
C ARG A 72 15.14 10.02 -15.56
N ARG A 73 16.00 10.98 -15.18
CA ARG A 73 16.36 11.23 -13.77
C ARG A 73 15.15 11.68 -12.95
N ILE A 74 14.35 12.60 -13.49
CA ILE A 74 13.12 13.06 -12.84
C ILE A 74 12.15 11.90 -12.64
N ASN A 75 11.88 11.08 -13.67
CA ASN A 75 10.97 9.95 -13.55
C ASN A 75 11.45 8.94 -12.49
N LYS A 76 12.74 8.59 -12.47
CA LYS A 76 13.30 7.71 -11.44
C LYS A 76 13.15 8.29 -10.03
N PHE A 77 13.36 9.60 -9.88
CA PHE A 77 13.13 10.27 -8.60
C PHE A 77 11.66 10.17 -8.18
N LYS A 78 10.71 10.44 -9.09
CA LYS A 78 9.28 10.31 -8.83
C LYS A 78 8.90 8.88 -8.42
N GLU A 79 9.41 7.87 -9.11
CA GLU A 79 9.23 6.46 -8.76
C GLU A 79 9.75 6.15 -7.34
N SER A 80 10.93 6.65 -6.96
CA SER A 80 11.49 6.47 -5.61
C SER A 80 10.70 7.23 -4.54
N ALA A 81 10.29 8.47 -4.82
CA ALA A 81 9.50 9.28 -3.90
C ALA A 81 8.12 8.68 -3.64
N TRP A 82 7.47 8.16 -4.70
CA TRP A 82 6.21 7.42 -4.57
C TRP A 82 6.36 6.20 -3.65
N LYS A 83 7.40 5.40 -3.88
CA LYS A 83 7.69 4.22 -3.04
C LYS A 83 7.92 4.62 -1.59
N LEU A 84 8.69 5.69 -1.34
CA LEU A 84 8.90 6.21 0.01
C LEU A 84 7.58 6.60 0.70
N VAL A 85 6.73 7.40 0.04
CA VAL A 85 5.45 7.84 0.60
C VAL A 85 4.55 6.64 0.92
N TYR A 86 4.45 5.68 0.00
CA TYR A 86 3.66 4.49 0.24
C TYR A 86 4.21 3.66 1.41
N PHE A 87 5.50 3.30 1.40
CA PHE A 87 6.04 2.43 2.44
C PHE A 87 6.05 3.10 3.82
N LEU A 88 6.30 4.41 3.90
CA LEU A 88 6.17 5.13 5.18
C LEU A 88 4.73 5.16 5.69
N SER A 89 3.75 5.41 4.81
CA SER A 89 2.34 5.40 5.21
C SER A 89 1.86 4.00 5.60
N ALA A 90 2.30 2.96 4.87
CA ALA A 90 2.02 1.57 5.20
C ALA A 90 2.61 1.19 6.57
N GLU A 91 3.85 1.59 6.84
CA GLU A 91 4.52 1.32 8.11
C GLU A 91 3.81 2.00 9.29
N ILE A 92 3.50 3.30 9.14
CA ILE A 92 2.76 4.05 10.16
C ILE A 92 1.39 3.41 10.40
N PHE A 93 0.69 3.00 9.33
CA PHE A 93 -0.63 2.37 9.45
C PHE A 93 -0.54 1.00 10.11
N ALA A 94 0.44 0.17 9.72
CA ALA A 94 0.68 -1.13 10.33
C ALA A 94 0.98 -0.99 11.84
N LEU A 95 1.88 -0.09 12.23
CA LEU A 95 2.18 0.16 13.64
C LEU A 95 0.94 0.67 14.38
N ALA A 96 0.21 1.64 13.84
CA ALA A 96 -0.98 2.18 14.47
C ALA A 96 -2.06 1.10 14.73
N VAL A 97 -2.19 0.12 13.82
CA VAL A 97 -3.19 -0.95 13.94
C VAL A 97 -2.73 -2.09 14.85
N THR A 98 -1.42 -2.37 14.89
CA THR A 98 -0.87 -3.58 15.51
C THR A 98 -0.20 -3.35 16.87
N CYS A 99 0.25 -2.14 17.20
CA CYS A 99 1.00 -1.88 18.44
C CYS A 99 0.25 -2.27 19.74
N ASN A 100 -1.08 -2.22 19.73
CA ASN A 100 -1.91 -2.57 20.89
C ASN A 100 -2.40 -4.02 20.87
N GLU A 101 -2.01 -4.81 19.88
CA GLU A 101 -2.42 -6.20 19.76
C GLU A 101 -1.51 -7.12 20.59
N PRO A 102 -2.07 -8.13 21.29
CA PRO A 102 -1.29 -9.02 22.16
C PRO A 102 -0.24 -9.82 21.38
N TRP A 103 -0.54 -10.13 20.11
CA TRP A 103 0.35 -10.86 19.23
C TRP A 103 1.50 -10.02 18.66
N PHE A 104 1.51 -8.70 18.87
CA PHE A 104 2.59 -7.82 18.41
C PHE A 104 3.92 -8.10 19.12
N THR A 105 3.86 -8.44 20.41
CA THR A 105 5.06 -8.75 21.21
C THR A 105 5.24 -10.24 21.47
N ASN A 106 4.15 -11.02 21.45
CA ASN A 106 4.20 -12.45 21.73
C ASN A 106 3.49 -13.26 20.64
N THR A 107 4.31 -13.92 19.82
CA THR A 107 3.87 -14.69 18.65
C THR A 107 2.98 -15.89 18.98
N ARG A 108 2.91 -16.33 20.25
CA ARG A 108 1.99 -17.39 20.69
C ARG A 108 0.53 -17.00 20.46
N TYR A 109 0.20 -15.71 20.46
CA TYR A 109 -1.16 -15.23 20.27
C TYR A 109 -1.56 -15.04 18.79
N PHE A 110 -0.68 -15.31 17.81
CA PHE A 110 -1.04 -15.17 16.39
C PHE A 110 -2.19 -16.09 15.98
N TRP A 111 -2.27 -17.26 16.60
CA TRP A 111 -3.22 -18.31 16.25
C TRP A 111 -4.38 -18.40 17.26
N SER A 112 -4.40 -17.51 18.24
CA SER A 112 -5.40 -17.44 19.30
C SER A 112 -6.31 -16.25 19.06
N GLY A 113 -7.58 -16.53 18.83
CA GLY A 113 -8.60 -15.53 18.66
C GLY A 113 -9.16 -15.05 20.00
N PRO A 114 -10.09 -14.09 19.95
CA PRO A 114 -10.91 -13.69 21.09
C PRO A 114 -11.70 -14.89 21.65
N GLY A 115 -11.65 -15.09 22.97
CA GLY A 115 -12.29 -16.24 23.63
C GLY A 115 -11.54 -17.55 23.40
N ASP A 116 -12.27 -18.62 23.07
CA ASP A 116 -11.72 -19.96 22.79
C ASP A 116 -11.47 -20.22 21.29
N LEU A 117 -11.56 -19.19 20.46
CA LEU A 117 -11.34 -19.31 19.01
C LEU A 117 -9.86 -19.59 18.70
N VAL A 118 -9.61 -20.56 17.83
CA VAL A 118 -8.27 -20.94 17.37
C VAL A 118 -8.29 -21.01 15.85
N TRP A 119 -7.17 -20.65 15.24
CA TRP A 119 -7.00 -20.83 13.80
C TRP A 119 -7.40 -22.26 13.37
N PRO A 120 -8.19 -22.44 12.29
CA PRO A 120 -8.50 -21.44 11.27
C PRO A 120 -9.83 -20.67 11.46
N ASP A 121 -10.52 -20.78 12.60
CA ASP A 121 -11.79 -20.09 12.86
C ASP A 121 -11.59 -18.79 13.67
N LEU A 122 -10.81 -17.86 13.11
CA LEU A 122 -10.51 -16.58 13.74
C LEU A 122 -11.44 -15.48 13.22
N LYS A 123 -11.85 -14.56 14.11
CA LYS A 123 -12.42 -13.28 13.69
C LYS A 123 -11.30 -12.27 13.46
N ILE A 124 -11.51 -11.38 12.50
CA ILE A 124 -10.58 -10.29 12.20
C ILE A 124 -11.20 -8.95 12.63
N LYS A 125 -10.37 -8.09 13.23
CA LYS A 125 -10.75 -6.74 13.61
C LYS A 125 -10.82 -5.83 12.39
N LEU A 126 -11.77 -4.89 12.36
CA LEU A 126 -11.96 -3.95 11.25
C LEU A 126 -10.68 -3.19 10.88
N LYS A 127 -9.90 -2.76 11.88
CA LYS A 127 -8.59 -2.11 11.66
C LYS A 127 -7.59 -2.99 10.91
N LEU A 128 -7.54 -4.29 11.21
CA LEU A 128 -6.65 -5.25 10.54
C LEU A 128 -7.17 -5.61 9.15
N GLN A 129 -8.50 -5.72 8.97
CA GLN A 129 -9.10 -5.81 7.64
C GLN A 129 -8.66 -4.63 6.76
N GLY A 130 -8.71 -3.40 7.29
CA GLY A 130 -8.23 -2.20 6.61
C GLY A 130 -6.78 -2.31 6.14
N LEU A 131 -5.89 -2.85 6.99
CA LEU A 131 -4.48 -3.07 6.65
C LEU A 131 -4.31 -4.11 5.52
N TYR A 132 -5.05 -5.22 5.56
CA TYR A 132 -5.07 -6.22 4.49
C TYR A 132 -5.49 -5.60 3.15
N MET A 133 -6.57 -4.82 3.15
CA MET A 133 -7.08 -4.18 1.92
C MET A 133 -6.16 -3.09 1.41
N TYR A 134 -5.54 -2.32 2.29
CA TYR A 134 -4.57 -1.28 1.94
C TYR A 134 -3.33 -1.88 1.25
N ALA A 135 -2.73 -2.91 1.87
CA ALA A 135 -1.57 -3.59 1.31
C ALA A 135 -1.94 -4.33 0.00
N GLY A 136 -3.02 -5.11 0.01
CA GLY A 136 -3.49 -5.86 -1.15
C GLY A 136 -3.80 -4.95 -2.34
N GLY A 137 -4.48 -3.83 -2.10
CA GLY A 137 -4.79 -2.84 -3.11
C GLY A 137 -3.54 -2.21 -3.73
N PHE A 138 -2.50 -1.94 -2.95
CA PHE A 138 -1.23 -1.42 -3.48
C PHE A 138 -0.53 -2.43 -4.37
N TYR A 139 -0.43 -3.69 -3.95
CA TYR A 139 0.21 -4.72 -4.76
C TYR A 139 -0.59 -5.01 -6.04
N LEU A 140 -1.92 -4.96 -5.99
CA LEU A 140 -2.77 -5.07 -7.18
C LEU A 140 -2.55 -3.89 -8.14
N TYR A 141 -2.58 -2.66 -7.62
CA TYR A 141 -2.26 -1.46 -8.39
C TYR A 141 -0.85 -1.56 -9.02
N SER A 142 0.12 -2.07 -8.27
CA SER A 142 1.51 -2.14 -8.72
C SER A 142 1.73 -3.09 -9.89
N ILE A 143 0.85 -4.09 -10.09
CA ILE A 143 0.84 -4.91 -11.32
C ILE A 143 0.57 -4.00 -12.54
N PHE A 144 -0.48 -3.18 -12.48
CA PHE A 144 -0.77 -2.20 -13.54
C PHE A 144 0.34 -1.16 -13.69
N ALA A 145 0.87 -0.66 -12.58
CA ALA A 145 1.96 0.30 -12.61
C ALA A 145 3.21 -0.28 -13.29
N LEU A 146 3.60 -1.51 -12.98
CA LEU A 146 4.73 -2.19 -13.62
C LEU A 146 4.52 -2.36 -15.13
N LEU A 147 3.30 -2.68 -15.56
CA LEU A 147 3.00 -2.88 -16.98
C LEU A 147 3.04 -1.58 -17.80
N TYR A 148 2.53 -0.48 -17.24
CA TYR A 148 2.22 0.72 -18.04
C TYR A 148 2.85 2.03 -17.54
N TRP A 149 3.20 2.14 -16.25
CA TRP A 149 3.64 3.41 -15.66
C TRP A 149 5.14 3.41 -15.32
N GLU A 150 5.65 2.34 -14.71
CA GLU A 150 7.03 2.28 -14.25
C GLU A 150 8.01 1.99 -15.39
N THR A 151 9.22 2.53 -15.24
CA THR A 151 10.30 2.25 -16.19
C THR A 151 10.64 0.75 -16.15
N ARG A 152 10.55 0.06 -17.29
CA ARG A 152 10.89 -1.36 -17.39
C ARG A 152 12.37 -1.60 -17.02
N ARG A 153 12.59 -2.43 -16.00
CA ARG A 153 13.92 -2.82 -15.50
C ARG A 153 14.21 -4.29 -15.86
N LYS A 154 15.47 -4.74 -15.71
CA LYS A 154 15.89 -6.11 -16.06
C LYS A 154 15.23 -7.18 -15.18
N ASP A 155 14.89 -6.81 -13.96
CA ASP A 155 14.20 -7.61 -12.93
C ASP A 155 12.66 -7.54 -13.04
N PHE A 156 12.12 -7.04 -14.16
CA PHE A 156 10.68 -6.86 -14.36
C PHE A 156 9.87 -8.15 -14.12
N ALA A 157 10.29 -9.28 -14.70
CA ALA A 157 9.55 -10.54 -14.58
C ALA A 157 9.51 -11.03 -13.13
N ALA A 158 10.65 -10.96 -12.43
CA ALA A 158 10.73 -11.33 -11.02
C ALA A 158 9.83 -10.43 -10.16
N GLN A 159 9.82 -9.12 -10.40
CA GLN A 159 8.92 -8.19 -9.71
C GLN A 159 7.45 -8.47 -10.03
N MET A 160 7.10 -8.76 -11.28
CA MET A 160 5.73 -9.07 -11.67
C MET A 160 5.21 -10.31 -10.93
N VAL A 161 6.00 -11.40 -10.94
CA VAL A 161 5.67 -12.63 -10.21
C VAL A 161 5.53 -12.34 -8.73
N HIS A 162 6.46 -11.60 -8.12
CA HIS A 162 6.37 -11.21 -6.72
C HIS A 162 5.05 -10.49 -6.40
N HIS A 163 4.61 -9.53 -7.22
CA HIS A 163 3.36 -8.81 -6.96
C HIS A 163 2.14 -9.72 -7.08
N ILE A 164 2.09 -10.58 -8.11
CA ILE A 164 1.00 -11.55 -8.29
C ILE A 164 0.94 -12.51 -7.09
N THR A 165 2.10 -13.04 -6.68
CA THR A 165 2.21 -13.92 -5.51
C THR A 165 1.77 -13.20 -4.25
N THR A 166 2.24 -11.99 -3.98
CA THR A 166 1.86 -11.23 -2.78
C THR A 166 0.37 -10.93 -2.73
N VAL A 167 -0.26 -10.47 -3.82
CA VAL A 167 -1.72 -10.28 -3.87
C VAL A 167 -2.45 -11.59 -3.59
N SER A 168 -2.01 -12.68 -4.21
CA SER A 168 -2.62 -14.00 -4.01
C SER A 168 -2.53 -14.42 -2.55
N LEU A 169 -1.35 -14.29 -1.92
CA LEU A 169 -1.15 -14.65 -0.52
C LEU A 169 -1.99 -13.79 0.43
N ILE A 170 -2.12 -12.48 0.18
CA ILE A 170 -2.96 -11.59 0.99
C ILE A 170 -4.43 -12.01 0.91
N VAL A 171 -4.95 -12.24 -0.31
CA VAL A 171 -6.35 -12.63 -0.52
C VAL A 171 -6.64 -14.01 0.06
N LEU A 172 -5.76 -14.98 -0.16
CA LEU A 172 -5.91 -16.34 0.38
C LEU A 172 -5.80 -16.33 1.92
N SER A 173 -4.87 -15.59 2.49
CA SER A 173 -4.75 -15.42 3.95
C SER A 173 -6.01 -14.79 4.54
N TYR A 174 -6.60 -13.80 3.87
CA TYR A 174 -7.84 -13.15 4.32
C TYR A 174 -9.04 -14.11 4.29
N ILE A 175 -9.21 -14.86 3.20
CA ILE A 175 -10.38 -15.74 3.03
C ILE A 175 -10.26 -17.00 3.89
N PHE A 176 -9.11 -17.67 3.87
CA PHE A 176 -8.93 -18.98 4.48
C PHE A 176 -8.36 -18.93 5.90
N GLY A 177 -7.69 -17.84 6.29
CA GLY A 177 -7.09 -17.74 7.63
C GLY A 177 -8.10 -17.57 8.77
N TYR A 178 -9.36 -17.34 8.43
CA TYR A 178 -10.36 -16.79 9.34
C TYR A 178 -11.77 -17.36 9.08
N LYS A 179 -11.94 -18.31 8.15
CA LYS A 179 -13.27 -18.85 7.80
C LYS A 179 -13.23 -20.35 7.53
N TYR A 180 -13.48 -21.14 8.57
CA TYR A 180 -13.88 -22.54 8.49
C TYR A 180 -14.87 -22.84 9.62
N GLY A 181 -16.14 -22.51 9.37
CA GLY A 181 -17.29 -22.79 10.24
C GLY A 181 -18.56 -22.82 9.42
#